data_AF-A0A662JLB8-F1
#
_entry.id   AF-A0A662JLB8-F1
#
_cell.length_a   1.000
_cell.length_b   1.000
_cell.length_c   1.000
_cell.angle_alpha   90.00
_cell.angle_beta   90.00
_cell.angle_gamma   90.00
#
_symmetry.space_group_name_H-M   'P 1'
#
loop_
_entity.id
_entity.type
_entity.pdbx_description
1 polymer ?
#
loop_
_entity_poly.entity_id
_entity_poly.type
_entity_poly.pdbx_seq_one_letter_code
_entity_poly.pdbx_strand_id
1 'polypeptide(L)'
;MSKDKAIGGALLAVSAVVIVVYLWLVFFPPIVGADIFVLKLTGAVAVVAVFAIIGWIGYTLATTPPPKPIEEIEKELEEEL
;
A
#
# COMPACT_ATOMS: atom_id res chain seq x y z
N MET A 1 26.29 7.84 17.56
CA MET A 1 25.55 7.85 16.27
C MET A 1 24.39 8.82 16.41
N SER A 2 24.05 9.60 15.37
CA SER A 2 22.81 10.38 15.40
C SER A 2 21.62 9.43 15.57
N LYS A 3 20.58 9.88 16.29
CA LYS A 3 19.39 9.05 16.58
C LYS A 3 18.80 8.48 15.29
N ASP A 4 18.76 9.28 14.23
CA ASP A 4 18.25 8.89 12.92
C ASP A 4 19.09 7.80 12.27
N LYS A 5 20.43 7.85 12.40
CA LYS A 5 21.32 6.81 11.88
C LYS A 5 21.16 5.49 12.63
N ALA A 6 20.88 5.54 13.93
CA ALA A 6 20.61 4.34 14.72
C ALA A 6 19.27 3.70 14.32
N ILE A 7 18.22 4.49 14.16
CA ILE A 7 16.89 4.02 13.73
C ILE A 7 16.97 3.46 12.31
N GLY A 8 17.60 4.17 11.38
CA GLY A 8 17.77 3.72 10.00
C GLY A 8 18.58 2.43 9.91
N GLY A 9 19.66 2.32 10.69
CA GLY A 9 20.47 1.10 10.77
C GLY A 9 19.70 -0.09 11.35
N ALA A 10 18.91 0.13 12.40
CA ALA A 10 18.06 -0.91 12.99
C ALA A 10 16.99 -1.38 12.01
N LEU A 11 16.32 -0.44 11.32
CA LEU A 11 15.30 -0.78 10.32
C LEU A 11 15.90 -1.60 9.17
N LEU A 12 17.06 -1.21 8.65
CA LEU A 12 17.76 -1.95 7.60
C LEU A 12 18.13 -3.37 8.05
N ALA A 13 18.65 -3.52 9.27
CA ALA A 13 19.01 -4.83 9.81
C ALA A 13 17.77 -5.73 9.97
N VAL A 14 16.68 -5.20 10.54
CA VAL A 14 15.42 -5.94 10.70
C VAL A 14 14.85 -6.35 9.34
N SER A 15 14.81 -5.44 8.37
CA SER A 15 14.33 -5.75 7.02
C SER A 15 15.18 -6.83 6.35
N ALA A 16 16.50 -6.77 6.45
CA ALA A 16 17.38 -7.80 5.91
C ALA A 16 17.11 -9.17 6.54
N VAL A 17 16.93 -9.23 7.86
CA VAL A 17 16.58 -10.48 8.57
C VAL A 17 15.23 -11.02 8.09
N VAL A 18 14.21 -10.18 7.98
CA VAL A 18 12.88 -10.59 7.49
C VAL A 18 12.96 -11.17 6.07
N ILE A 19 13.73 -10.54 5.16
CA ILE A 19 13.93 -11.03 3.80
C ILE A 19 14.57 -12.42 3.81
N VAL A 20 15.65 -12.60 4.57
CA VAL A 20 16.36 -13.88 4.66
C VAL A 20 15.44 -14.98 5.20
N VAL A 21 14.70 -14.70 6.28
CA VAL A 21 13.77 -15.65 6.88
C VAL A 21 12.64 -16.02 5.91
N TYR A 22 12.09 -15.03 5.20
CA TYR A 22 11.03 -15.27 4.21
C TYR A 22 11.50 -16.17 3.07
N LEU A 23 12.66 -15.85 2.45
CA LEU A 23 13.23 -16.66 1.39
C LEU A 23 13.57 -18.07 1.89
N TRP A 24 14.14 -18.18 3.08
CA TRP A 24 14.42 -19.49 3.67
C TRP A 24 13.16 -20.33 3.86
N LEU A 25 12.07 -19.74 4.36
CA LEU A 25 10.80 -20.45 4.56
C LEU A 25 10.14 -20.91 3.25
N VAL A 26 10.31 -20.14 2.17
CA VAL A 26 9.77 -20.47 0.84
C VAL A 26 10.60 -21.54 0.14
N PHE A 27 11.92 -21.47 0.19
CA PHE A 27 12.81 -22.39 -0.53
C PHE A 27 13.22 -23.63 0.27
N PHE A 28 13.20 -23.54 1.60
CA PHE A 28 13.56 -24.62 2.52
C PHE A 28 12.51 -24.78 3.63
N PRO A 29 11.25 -25.12 3.27
CA PRO A 29 10.17 -25.19 4.24
C PRO A 29 10.46 -26.29 5.29
N PRO A 30 10.39 -25.98 6.59
CA PRO A 30 10.60 -26.97 7.66
C PRO A 30 9.44 -27.96 7.80
N ILE A 31 8.27 -27.64 7.25
CA ILE A 31 7.06 -28.44 7.26
C ILE A 31 6.54 -28.54 5.83
N VAL A 32 6.13 -29.74 5.41
CA VAL A 32 5.58 -29.98 4.07
C VAL A 32 4.37 -29.07 3.82
N GLY A 33 4.43 -28.24 2.77
CA GLY A 33 3.35 -27.32 2.37
C GLY A 33 3.40 -25.93 3.01
N ALA A 34 4.35 -25.65 3.91
CA ALA A 34 4.53 -24.31 4.49
C ALA A 34 4.91 -23.26 3.44
N ASP A 35 5.72 -23.64 2.45
CA ASP A 35 6.09 -22.84 1.29
C ASP A 35 4.85 -22.35 0.52
N ILE A 36 3.96 -23.26 0.17
CA ILE A 36 2.72 -22.95 -0.57
C ILE A 36 1.80 -22.09 0.28
N PHE A 37 1.67 -22.38 1.58
CA PHE A 37 0.87 -21.56 2.48
C PHE A 37 1.38 -20.12 2.56
N VAL A 38 2.70 -19.93 2.73
CA VAL A 38 3.35 -18.62 2.81
C VAL A 38 3.16 -17.84 1.51
N LEU A 39 3.37 -18.48 0.36
CA LEU A 39 3.18 -17.86 -0.96
C LEU A 39 1.71 -17.46 -1.18
N LYS A 40 0.76 -18.32 -0.83
CA LYS A 40 -0.67 -18.01 -0.90
C LYS A 40 -1.03 -16.83 -0.01
N LEU A 41 -0.52 -16.79 1.21
CA LEU A 41 -0.78 -15.70 2.16
C LEU A 41 -0.23 -14.37 1.64
N THR A 42 1.04 -14.32 1.24
CA THR A 42 1.63 -13.07 0.72
C THR A 42 1.02 -12.64 -0.60
N GLY A 43 0.71 -13.59 -1.49
CA GLY A 43 0.00 -13.32 -2.73
C GLY A 43 -1.40 -12.75 -2.48
N ALA A 44 -2.15 -13.34 -1.55
CA ALA A 44 -3.47 -12.84 -1.16
C ALA A 44 -3.40 -11.41 -0.59
N VAL A 45 -2.43 -11.12 0.29
CA VAL A 45 -2.22 -9.77 0.83
C VAL A 45 -1.90 -8.77 -0.28
N ALA A 46 -1.03 -9.14 -1.23
CA ALA A 46 -0.71 -8.27 -2.38
C ALA A 46 -1.95 -7.98 -3.24
N VAL A 47 -2.76 -9.01 -3.52
CA VAL A 47 -4.01 -8.87 -4.27
C VAL A 47 -4.99 -7.96 -3.51
N VAL A 48 -5.21 -8.20 -2.22
CA VAL A 48 -6.09 -7.35 -1.38
C VAL A 48 -5.61 -5.89 -1.38
N ALA A 49 -4.31 -5.64 -1.28
CA ALA A 49 -3.78 -4.28 -1.31
C ALA A 49 -4.08 -3.57 -2.64
N VAL A 50 -3.90 -4.25 -3.78
CA VAL A 50 -4.22 -3.70 -5.11
C VAL A 50 -5.72 -3.42 -5.23
N PHE A 51 -6.56 -4.38 -4.87
CA PHE A 51 -8.02 -4.21 -4.98
C PHE A 51 -8.58 -3.20 -3.97
N ALA A 52 -7.95 -3.03 -2.81
CA ALA A 52 -8.31 -1.99 -1.86
C ALA A 52 -8.06 -0.59 -2.47
N ILE A 53 -6.94 -0.39 -3.18
CA ILE A 53 -6.64 0.87 -3.88
C ILE A 53 -7.67 1.10 -4.99
N ILE A 54 -7.91 0.11 -5.85
CA ILE A 54 -8.88 0.24 -6.96
C ILE A 54 -10.29 0.51 -6.42
N GLY A 55 -10.69 -0.22 -5.38
CA GLY A 55 -11.98 -0.06 -4.73
C GLY A 55 -12.15 1.32 -4.10
N TRP A 56 -11.11 1.84 -3.45
CA TRP A 56 -11.11 3.21 -2.91
C TRP A 56 -11.26 4.26 -4.01
N ILE A 57 -10.49 4.15 -5.11
CA ILE A 57 -10.62 5.05 -6.26
C ILE A 57 -12.05 5.00 -6.81
N GLY A 58 -12.58 3.80 -7.06
CA GLY A 58 -13.95 3.62 -7.54
C GLY A 58 -14.99 4.23 -6.58
N TYR A 59 -14.81 4.04 -5.27
CA TYR A 59 -15.67 4.64 -4.25
C TYR A 59 -15.64 6.17 -4.30
N THR A 60 -14.46 6.78 -4.38
CA THR A 60 -14.33 8.23 -4.47
C THR A 60 -15.01 8.78 -5.72
N LEU A 61 -14.77 8.19 -6.90
CA LEU A 61 -15.40 8.61 -8.16
C LEU A 61 -16.93 8.48 -8.13
N ALA A 62 -17.45 7.44 -7.50
CA ALA A 62 -18.89 7.20 -7.38
C ALA A 62 -19.58 8.16 -6.39
N THR A 63 -18.84 8.72 -5.44
CA THR A 63 -19.39 9.54 -4.35
C THR A 63 -19.05 11.02 -4.47
N THR A 64 -18.06 11.40 -5.29
CA THR A 64 -17.77 12.80 -5.61
C THR A 64 -18.73 13.29 -6.70
N PRO A 65 -19.54 14.33 -6.42
CA PRO A 65 -20.28 15.03 -7.47
C PRO A 65 -19.31 15.51 -8.56
N PRO A 66 -19.72 15.49 -9.83
CA PRO A 66 -18.90 16.07 -10.89
C PRO A 66 -18.54 17.52 -10.51
N PRO A 67 -17.31 17.97 -10.78
CA PRO A 67 -16.92 19.35 -10.53
C PRO A 67 -17.93 20.30 -11.18
N LYS A 68 -18.29 21.40 -10.52
CA LYS A 68 -19.18 22.39 -11.10
C LYS A 68 -18.63 22.82 -12.48
N PRO A 69 -19.49 23.04 -13.49
CA PRO A 69 -19.08 23.61 -14.76
C PRO A 69 -18.28 24.91 -14.53
N ILE A 70 -17.26 25.12 -15.36
CA ILE A 70 -16.37 26.29 -15.25
C ILE A 70 -17.17 27.61 -15.29
N GLU A 71 -18.24 27.66 -16.08
CA GLU A 71 -19.15 28.81 -16.20
C GLU A 71 -19.85 29.20 -14.89
N GLU A 72 -20.18 28.22 -14.03
CA GLU A 72 -20.79 28.50 -12.72
C GLU A 72 -19.74 29.01 -11.72
N ILE A 73 -18.51 28.51 -11.83
CA ILE A 73 -17.38 28.93 -10.99
C ILE A 73 -16.96 30.38 -11.32
N GLU A 74 -16.96 30.76 -12.60
CA GLU A 74 -16.66 32.13 -13.02
C GLU A 74 -17.70 33.13 -12.51
N LYS A 75 -18.99 32.78 -12.56
CA LYS A 75 -20.07 33.64 -12.04
C LYS A 75 -20.03 33.81 -10.52
N GLU A 76 -19.78 32.74 -9.77
CA GLU A 76 -19.60 32.83 -8.30
C GLU A 76 -18.42 33.74 -7.95
N LEU A 77 -17.33 33.69 -8.72
CA LEU A 77 -16.15 34.55 -8.50
C LEU A 77 -16.39 36.03 -8.88
N GLU A 78 -17.18 36.29 -9.93
CA GLU A 78 -17.58 37.65 -10.32
C GLU A 78 -18.55 38.30 -9.32
N GLU A 79 -19.43 37.52 -8.68
CA GLU A 79 -20.34 38.02 -7.64
C GLU A 79 -19.64 38.29 -6.29
N GLU A 80 -18.52 37.60 -6.01
CA GLU A 80 -17.70 37.82 -4.81
C GLU A 80 -16.72 39.01 -4.92
N LEU A 81 -16.52 39.57 -6.12
CA LEU A 81 -15.54 40.64 -6.41
C LEU A 81 -16.15 42.05 -6.39
#